data_AF-A0A291KJ49-F1
#
_entry.id   AF-A0A291KJ49-F1
#
_cell.length_a   1.000
_cell.length_b   1.000
_cell.length_c   1.000
_cell.angle_alpha   90.00
_cell.angle_beta   90.00
_cell.angle_gamma   90.00
#
_symmetry.space_group_name_H-M   'P 1'
#
loop_
_entity.id
_entity.type
_entity.pdbx_description
1 polymer ?
#
loop_
_entity_poly.entity_id
_entity_poly.type
_entity_poly.pdbx_seq_one_letter_code
_entity_poly.pdbx_strand_id
1 'polypeptide(L)'
;MDDPRLFNGCEVTSLAMMLNFNDINITKQQLADAITTVPLEDETGLKGNPHEGFVGSVSGETPGLGVYHDPIAQLATDYVDSNRVKDITGKGFSNVIEALSEGQPVWVIVTSTFSPVTNMQTWETAAGPIDITYDMHSVVLTGFDKDNVYLNNPYGEKNQTVNRADFIAAWKQMGSQAIYIKKTK
;
A
#
# COMPACT_ATOMS: atom_id res chain seq x y z
N MET A 1 -16.58 11.56 4.23
CA MET A 1 -15.15 11.42 4.53
C MET A 1 -15.01 11.66 6.03
N ASP A 2 -14.69 10.61 6.77
CA ASP A 2 -14.62 10.66 8.23
C ASP A 2 -13.28 11.25 8.71
N ASP A 3 -13.39 12.09 9.74
CA ASP A 3 -12.30 12.78 10.44
C ASP A 3 -11.68 11.84 11.50
N PRO A 4 -10.35 11.83 11.74
CA PRO A 4 -9.31 12.65 11.13
C PRO A 4 -9.02 12.29 9.66
N ARG A 5 -8.69 13.31 8.86
CA ARG A 5 -8.13 13.08 7.51
C ARG A 5 -6.65 12.73 7.61
N LEU A 6 -6.25 11.65 6.95
CA LEU A 6 -4.85 11.27 6.74
C LEU A 6 -4.51 11.56 5.29
N PHE A 7 -3.84 12.68 5.02
CA PHE A 7 -3.53 13.10 3.64
C PHE A 7 -2.59 12.13 2.95
N ASN A 8 -1.62 11.55 3.69
CA ASN A 8 -0.67 10.56 3.19
C ASN A 8 -1.04 9.13 3.63
N GLY A 9 -2.21 8.90 4.24
CA GLY A 9 -2.55 7.64 4.88
C GLY A 9 -3.15 6.57 3.97
N CYS A 10 -2.79 6.55 2.68
CA CYS A 10 -3.40 5.65 1.69
C CYS A 10 -3.15 4.18 2.05
N GLU A 11 -1.95 3.86 2.51
CA GLU A 11 -1.47 2.52 2.87
C GLU A 11 -2.18 1.98 4.10
N VAL A 12 -2.21 2.77 5.18
CA VAL A 12 -2.89 2.40 6.44
C VAL A 12 -4.41 2.38 6.28
N THR A 13 -4.98 3.23 5.43
CA THR A 13 -6.41 3.18 5.11
C THR A 13 -6.76 1.93 4.30
N SER A 14 -5.91 1.55 3.33
CA SER A 14 -6.05 0.30 2.58
C SER A 14 -5.91 -0.91 3.51
N LEU A 15 -4.94 -0.91 4.44
CA LEU A 15 -4.82 -1.96 5.45
C LEU A 15 -6.05 -2.02 6.37
N ALA A 16 -6.62 -0.89 6.77
CA ALA A 16 -7.86 -0.87 7.54
C ALA A 16 -8.99 -1.58 6.79
N MET A 17 -9.15 -1.34 5.49
CA MET A 17 -10.15 -2.06 4.68
C MET A 17 -9.91 -3.58 4.68
N MET A 18 -8.64 -4.01 4.56
CA MET A 18 -8.27 -5.43 4.59
C MET A 18 -8.60 -6.10 5.93
N LEU A 19 -8.31 -5.42 7.04
CA LEU A 19 -8.58 -5.91 8.39
C LEU A 19 -10.07 -5.95 8.69
N ASN A 20 -10.84 -4.94 8.30
CA ASN A 20 -12.29 -4.94 8.45
C ASN A 20 -12.96 -6.03 7.62
N PHE A 21 -12.46 -6.32 6.41
CA PHE A 21 -12.93 -7.48 5.62
C PHE A 21 -12.68 -8.83 6.31
N ASN A 22 -11.67 -8.88 7.17
CA ASN A 22 -11.31 -10.02 8.01
C ASN A 22 -11.93 -9.95 9.42
N ASP A 23 -13.01 -9.20 9.58
CA ASP A 23 -13.82 -9.10 10.80
C ASP A 23 -13.07 -8.49 12.00
N ILE A 24 -11.99 -7.75 11.73
CA ILE A 24 -11.25 -6.96 12.73
C ILE A 24 -11.73 -5.52 12.67
N ASN A 25 -12.49 -5.08 13.67
CA ASN A 25 -13.00 -3.72 13.77
C ASN A 25 -11.86 -2.74 14.13
N ILE A 26 -11.31 -2.06 13.12
CA ILE A 26 -10.19 -1.13 13.27
C ILE A 26 -10.37 0.10 12.39
N THR A 27 -9.88 1.24 12.89
CA THR A 27 -9.89 2.50 12.15
C THR A 27 -8.55 2.78 11.49
N LYS A 28 -8.56 3.55 10.39
CA LYS A 28 -7.33 4.05 9.76
C LYS A 28 -6.44 4.85 10.73
N GLN A 29 -7.03 5.54 11.70
CA GLN A 29 -6.28 6.33 12.69
C GLN A 29 -5.51 5.41 13.64
N GLN A 30 -6.13 4.34 14.14
CA GLN A 30 -5.44 3.38 14.99
C GLN A 30 -4.22 2.75 14.29
N LEU A 31 -4.31 2.50 12.98
CA LEU A 31 -3.18 1.99 12.21
C LEU A 31 -2.13 3.08 11.92
N ALA A 32 -2.54 4.32 11.70
CA ALA A 32 -1.63 5.46 11.57
C ALA A 32 -0.83 5.73 12.84
N ASP A 33 -1.42 5.51 14.02
CA ASP A 33 -0.76 5.65 15.31
C ASP A 33 0.17 4.46 15.63
N ALA A 34 -0.09 3.30 15.03
CA ALA A 34 0.66 2.06 15.28
C ALA A 34 1.77 1.77 14.26
N ILE A 35 1.69 2.31 13.04
CA ILE A 35 2.71 2.07 12.01
C ILE A 35 4.07 2.65 12.43
N THR A 36 5.13 1.87 12.21
CA THR A 36 6.50 2.35 12.41
C THR A 36 6.79 3.47 11.42
N THR A 37 7.38 4.57 11.88
CA THR A 37 7.73 5.72 11.04
C THR A 37 9.24 5.94 11.01
N VAL A 38 9.73 6.51 9.91
CA VAL A 38 11.10 6.96 9.73
C VAL A 38 11.09 8.42 9.26
N PRO A 39 12.10 9.24 9.59
CA PRO A 39 12.13 10.63 9.15
C PRO A 39 12.22 10.73 7.63
N LEU A 40 11.72 11.82 7.06
CA LEU A 40 11.87 12.10 5.62
C LEU A 40 13.34 12.22 5.20
N GLU A 41 14.14 12.81 6.09
CA GLU A 41 15.59 12.97 5.97
C GLU A 41 16.19 12.96 7.38
N ASP A 42 17.32 12.26 7.55
CA ASP A 42 18.05 12.21 8.80
C ASP A 42 19.07 13.36 8.95
N GLU A 43 19.77 13.42 10.09
CA GLU A 43 20.76 14.47 10.37
C GLU A 43 21.97 14.45 9.42
N THR A 44 22.19 13.35 8.70
CA THR A 44 23.29 13.18 7.73
C THR A 44 22.89 13.55 6.30
N GLY A 45 21.61 13.84 6.07
CA GLY A 45 21.04 14.15 4.75
C GLY A 45 20.57 12.91 3.97
N LEU A 46 20.58 11.72 4.58
CA LEU A 46 20.04 10.51 3.97
C LEU A 46 18.52 10.48 4.13
N LYS A 47 17.83 10.02 3.08
CA LYS A 47 16.38 9.93 3.07
C LYS A 47 15.89 8.69 3.82
N GLY A 48 14.67 8.77 4.36
CA GLY A 48 14.01 7.61 4.95
C GLY A 48 13.68 6.55 3.90
N ASN A 49 13.82 5.27 4.28
CA ASN A 49 13.51 4.14 3.42
C ASN A 49 12.07 3.63 3.69
N PRO A 50 11.18 3.60 2.69
CA PRO A 50 9.81 3.10 2.87
C PRO A 50 9.70 1.61 3.21
N HIS A 51 10.75 0.81 2.98
CA HIS A 51 10.83 -0.58 3.45
C HIS A 51 11.08 -0.69 4.97
N GLU A 52 11.58 0.37 5.62
CA GLU A 52 11.88 0.36 7.07
C GLU A 52 10.72 0.92 7.91
N GLY A 53 9.93 1.83 7.34
CA GLY A 53 8.78 2.43 7.99
C GLY A 53 8.10 3.46 7.10
N PHE A 54 7.00 4.02 7.59
CA PHE A 54 6.35 5.13 6.92
C PHE A 54 7.24 6.37 6.95
N VAL A 55 7.61 6.87 5.76
CA VAL A 55 8.57 7.95 5.62
C VAL A 55 7.86 9.31 5.77
N GLY A 56 8.21 10.05 6.81
CA GLY A 56 7.62 11.34 7.15
C GLY A 56 6.26 11.21 7.82
N SER A 57 5.38 12.21 7.61
CA SER A 57 4.09 12.25 8.32
C SER A 57 2.97 11.49 7.62
N VAL A 58 2.33 10.58 8.37
CA VAL A 58 1.12 9.83 7.96
C VAL A 58 -0.09 10.76 7.85
N SER A 59 -0.23 11.70 8.78
CA SER A 59 -1.34 12.67 8.77
C SER A 59 -1.24 13.62 7.57
N GLY A 60 -0.02 13.92 7.14
CA GLY A 60 0.30 14.92 6.12
C GLY A 60 0.23 16.36 6.64
N GLU A 61 0.25 16.56 7.96
CA GLU A 61 0.48 17.87 8.56
C GLU A 61 1.89 18.39 8.28
N THR A 62 2.84 17.48 8.06
CA THR A 62 4.19 17.77 7.57
C THR A 62 4.50 16.89 6.34
N PRO A 63 5.57 17.17 5.59
CA PRO A 63 5.93 16.36 4.42
C PRO A 63 6.10 14.87 4.75
N GLY A 64 5.66 14.03 3.82
CA GLY A 64 5.78 12.57 3.89
C GLY A 64 5.74 11.98 2.49
N LEU A 65 6.17 10.73 2.38
CA LEU A 65 6.13 9.96 1.15
C LEU A 65 5.07 8.85 1.26
N GLY A 66 5.23 7.96 2.24
CA GLY A 66 4.39 6.78 2.45
C GLY A 66 5.20 5.59 2.93
N VAL A 67 4.69 4.38 2.73
CA VAL A 67 5.30 3.14 3.24
C VAL A 67 5.17 1.98 2.25
N TYR A 68 6.15 1.08 2.23
CA TYR A 68 6.12 -0.10 1.38
C TYR A 68 5.53 -1.32 2.10
N HIS A 69 5.59 -2.46 1.43
CA HIS A 69 4.95 -3.69 1.88
C HIS A 69 5.47 -4.18 3.24
N ASP A 70 6.78 -4.11 3.55
CA ASP A 70 7.32 -4.77 4.76
C ASP A 70 6.71 -4.24 6.06
N PRO A 71 6.67 -2.91 6.32
CA PRO A 71 6.08 -2.40 7.55
C PRO A 71 4.56 -2.62 7.60
N ILE A 72 3.88 -2.65 6.45
CA ILE A 72 2.44 -2.93 6.36
C ILE A 72 2.14 -4.40 6.66
N ALA A 73 2.93 -5.33 6.12
CA ALA A 73 2.81 -6.74 6.42
C ALA A 73 3.08 -7.00 7.90
N GLN A 74 4.13 -6.39 8.45
CA GLN A 74 4.47 -6.48 9.87
C GLN A 74 3.33 -5.97 10.75
N LEU A 75 2.80 -4.77 10.47
CA LEU A 75 1.68 -4.20 11.22
C LEU A 75 0.43 -5.07 11.14
N ALA A 76 0.16 -5.71 9.99
CA ALA A 76 -0.98 -6.62 9.87
C ALA A 76 -0.87 -7.80 10.86
N THR A 77 0.35 -8.29 11.15
CA THR A 77 0.56 -9.41 12.09
C THR A 77 0.23 -9.08 13.54
N ASP A 78 0.10 -7.80 13.90
CA ASP A 78 -0.32 -7.39 15.24
C ASP A 78 -1.83 -7.63 15.48
N TYR A 79 -2.60 -7.81 14.40
CA TYR A 79 -4.06 -7.91 14.43
C TYR A 79 -4.60 -9.26 13.94
N VAL A 80 -3.80 -10.04 13.21
CA VAL A 80 -4.15 -11.38 12.74
C VAL A 80 -2.95 -12.31 12.88
N ASP A 81 -3.20 -13.62 12.97
CA ASP A 81 -2.11 -14.61 12.99
C ASP A 81 -1.16 -14.39 11.80
N SER A 82 0.15 -14.36 12.07
CA SER A 82 1.17 -14.06 11.07
C SER A 82 1.14 -15.02 9.87
N ASN A 83 0.69 -16.26 10.06
CA ASN A 83 0.53 -17.23 8.98
C ASN A 83 -0.58 -16.85 7.99
N ARG A 84 -1.50 -15.94 8.34
CA ARG A 84 -2.57 -15.42 7.47
C ARG A 84 -2.09 -14.27 6.60
N VAL A 85 -1.09 -13.51 7.05
CA VAL A 85 -0.51 -12.42 6.25
C VAL A 85 0.34 -13.02 5.15
N LYS A 86 -0.05 -12.76 3.90
CA LYS A 86 0.62 -13.26 2.70
C LYS A 86 1.17 -12.09 1.91
N ASP A 87 2.46 -11.86 2.10
CA ASP A 87 3.23 -10.99 1.24
C ASP A 87 3.63 -11.74 -0.04
N ILE A 88 3.12 -11.26 -1.17
CA ILE A 88 3.39 -11.80 -2.50
C ILE A 88 4.15 -10.79 -3.36
N THR A 89 4.82 -9.82 -2.72
CA THR A 89 5.65 -8.83 -3.39
C THR A 89 6.71 -9.48 -4.27
N GLY A 90 6.94 -8.90 -5.45
CA GLY A 90 7.87 -9.41 -6.46
C GLY A 90 7.35 -10.62 -7.25
N LYS A 91 6.22 -11.23 -6.86
CA LYS A 91 5.58 -12.27 -7.68
C LYS A 91 4.83 -11.64 -8.87
N GLY A 92 4.56 -12.45 -9.88
CA GLY A 92 3.76 -12.00 -11.04
C GLY A 92 2.29 -11.75 -10.66
N PHE A 93 1.64 -10.83 -11.40
CA PHE A 93 0.24 -10.41 -11.17
C PHE A 93 -0.78 -11.57 -11.22
N SER A 94 -0.41 -12.73 -11.77
CA SER A 94 -1.21 -13.95 -11.67
C SER A 94 -1.48 -14.38 -10.22
N ASN A 95 -0.56 -14.11 -9.29
CA ASN A 95 -0.73 -14.42 -7.86
C ASN A 95 -1.76 -13.48 -7.22
N VAL A 96 -1.80 -12.22 -7.65
CA VAL A 96 -2.85 -11.26 -7.24
C VAL A 96 -4.22 -11.77 -7.74
N ILE A 97 -4.29 -12.19 -9.00
CA ILE A 97 -5.50 -12.76 -9.60
C ILE A 97 -5.97 -14.02 -8.86
N GLU A 98 -5.04 -14.90 -8.49
CA GLU A 98 -5.33 -16.11 -7.72
C GLU A 98 -5.95 -15.75 -6.36
N ALA A 99 -5.32 -14.84 -5.61
CA ALA A 99 -5.85 -14.37 -4.32
C ALA A 99 -7.26 -13.76 -4.47
N LEU A 100 -7.47 -12.91 -5.48
CA LEU A 100 -8.78 -12.31 -5.76
C LEU A 100 -9.83 -13.37 -6.12
N SER A 101 -9.44 -14.40 -6.88
CA SER A 101 -10.31 -15.51 -7.27
C SER A 101 -10.69 -16.39 -6.07
N GLU A 102 -9.84 -16.44 -5.05
CA GLU A 102 -10.12 -17.07 -3.74
C GLU A 102 -10.91 -16.15 -2.79
N GLY A 103 -11.40 -15.00 -3.27
CA GLY A 103 -12.17 -14.05 -2.50
C GLY A 103 -11.35 -13.27 -1.47
N GLN A 104 -10.02 -13.21 -1.65
CA GLN A 104 -9.12 -12.41 -0.82
C GLN A 104 -8.84 -11.08 -1.53
N PRO A 105 -9.31 -9.93 -1.01
CA PRO A 105 -8.88 -8.63 -1.50
C PRO A 105 -7.36 -8.48 -1.34
N VAL A 106 -6.73 -7.62 -2.15
CA VAL A 106 -5.26 -7.49 -2.17
C VAL A 106 -4.87 -6.03 -2.01
N TRP A 107 -4.10 -5.72 -0.96
CA TRP A 107 -3.43 -4.44 -0.77
C TRP A 107 -2.23 -4.33 -1.72
N VAL A 108 -2.02 -3.18 -2.36
CA VAL A 108 -0.90 -2.96 -3.29
C VAL A 108 -0.36 -1.53 -3.21
N ILE A 109 0.88 -1.33 -3.69
CA ILE A 109 1.43 -0.01 -4.05
C ILE A 109 1.33 0.18 -5.56
N VAL A 110 0.88 1.36 -5.98
CA VAL A 110 0.71 1.78 -7.37
C VAL A 110 0.95 3.29 -7.48
N THR A 111 0.67 3.89 -8.62
CA THR A 111 0.67 5.35 -8.81
C THR A 111 -0.76 5.90 -8.68
N SER A 112 -0.88 7.17 -8.32
CA SER A 112 -2.16 7.90 -8.16
C SER A 112 -2.98 7.96 -9.44
N THR A 113 -2.33 7.86 -10.61
CA THR A 113 -2.95 7.84 -11.94
C THR A 113 -3.25 6.44 -12.45
N PHE A 114 -2.86 5.39 -11.71
CA PHE A 114 -2.96 3.98 -12.11
C PHE A 114 -2.26 3.67 -13.45
N SER A 115 -1.31 4.50 -13.84
CA SER A 115 -0.48 4.39 -15.05
C SER A 115 0.99 4.67 -14.69
N PRO A 116 1.96 4.15 -15.46
CA PRO A 116 3.36 4.48 -15.23
C PRO A 116 3.63 5.98 -15.26
N VAL A 117 4.51 6.44 -14.39
CA VAL A 117 4.93 7.84 -14.30
C VAL A 117 6.35 8.03 -14.82
N THR A 118 6.72 9.29 -15.10
CA THR A 118 8.04 9.66 -15.64
C THR A 118 8.87 10.52 -14.67
N ASN A 119 8.33 10.80 -13.49
CA ASN A 119 8.92 11.66 -12.46
C ASN A 119 9.55 10.86 -11.30
N MET A 120 10.02 9.65 -11.57
CA MET A 120 10.78 8.87 -10.59
C MET A 120 12.05 9.64 -10.20
N GLN A 121 12.43 9.54 -8.93
CA GLN A 121 13.66 10.10 -8.39
C GLN A 121 14.36 9.06 -7.53
N THR A 122 15.68 9.02 -7.61
CA THR A 122 16.49 8.16 -6.74
C THR A 122 16.78 8.90 -5.44
N TRP A 123 16.45 8.26 -4.33
CA TRP A 123 16.80 8.70 -2.98
C TRP A 123 17.95 7.87 -2.45
N GLU A 124 18.95 8.53 -1.87
CA GLU A 124 19.99 7.86 -1.11
C GLU A 124 19.49 7.64 0.32
N THR A 125 19.43 6.38 0.75
CA THR A 125 19.05 5.99 2.12
C THR A 125 20.20 5.27 2.81
N ALA A 126 20.11 5.08 4.12
CA ALA A 126 21.10 4.28 4.86
C ALA A 126 21.21 2.83 4.36
N ALA A 127 20.16 2.28 3.75
CA ALA A 127 20.13 0.95 3.17
C ALA A 127 20.59 0.89 1.70
N GLY A 128 20.91 2.05 1.10
CA GLY A 128 21.27 2.19 -0.31
C GLY A 128 20.25 3.01 -1.11
N PRO A 129 20.52 3.20 -2.42
CA PRO A 129 19.65 3.99 -3.30
C PRO A 129 18.32 3.27 -3.56
N ILE A 130 17.23 4.05 -3.60
CA ILE A 130 15.88 3.58 -3.93
C ILE A 130 15.16 4.57 -4.83
N ASP A 131 14.46 4.06 -5.85
CA ASP A 131 13.66 4.91 -6.73
C ASP A 131 12.26 5.09 -6.14
N ILE A 132 11.83 6.35 -6.02
CA ILE A 132 10.52 6.73 -5.50
C ILE A 132 9.82 7.71 -6.44
N THR A 133 8.52 7.87 -6.26
CA THR A 133 7.74 8.98 -6.80
C THR A 133 6.77 9.48 -5.75
N TYR A 134 6.52 10.79 -5.71
CA TYR A 134 5.46 11.36 -4.88
C TYR A 134 4.06 11.06 -5.43
N ASP A 135 3.96 10.51 -6.65
CA ASP A 135 2.71 9.96 -7.17
C ASP A 135 2.40 8.56 -6.62
N MET A 136 3.21 8.04 -5.69
CA MET A 136 2.93 6.79 -5.02
C MET A 136 1.55 6.81 -4.36
N HIS A 137 0.82 5.71 -4.49
CA HIS A 137 -0.49 5.51 -3.91
C HIS A 137 -0.68 4.06 -3.47
N SER A 138 -1.65 3.83 -2.60
CA SER A 138 -2.03 2.48 -2.19
C SER A 138 -3.54 2.30 -2.25
N VAL A 139 -3.95 1.10 -2.68
CA VAL A 139 -5.35 0.73 -2.91
C VAL A 139 -5.58 -0.73 -2.54
N VAL A 140 -6.86 -1.11 -2.40
CA VAL A 140 -7.25 -2.51 -2.24
C VAL A 140 -7.92 -3.01 -3.52
N LEU A 141 -7.32 -3.99 -4.17
CA LEU A 141 -7.93 -4.69 -5.30
C LEU A 141 -9.04 -5.61 -4.80
N THR A 142 -10.19 -5.55 -5.46
CA THR A 142 -11.40 -6.31 -5.10
C THR A 142 -11.88 -7.23 -6.22
N GLY A 143 -11.36 -7.07 -7.43
CA GLY A 143 -11.69 -7.95 -8.54
C GLY A 143 -10.94 -7.59 -9.81
N PHE A 144 -11.19 -8.35 -10.87
CA PHE A 144 -10.65 -8.11 -12.20
C PHE A 144 -11.54 -8.75 -13.25
N ASP A 145 -11.41 -8.30 -14.49
CA ASP A 145 -11.88 -9.00 -15.68
C ASP A 145 -10.80 -9.01 -16.77
N LYS A 146 -11.18 -9.25 -18.02
CA LYS A 146 -10.26 -9.28 -19.14
C LYS A 146 -9.50 -7.95 -19.31
N ASP A 147 -10.20 -6.83 -19.19
CA ASP A 147 -9.72 -5.51 -19.58
C ASP A 147 -9.57 -4.57 -18.36
N ASN A 148 -10.17 -4.90 -17.23
CA ASN A 148 -10.24 -4.03 -16.05
C ASN A 148 -9.73 -4.69 -14.75
N VAL A 149 -9.29 -3.83 -13.84
CA VAL A 149 -9.13 -4.12 -12.41
C VAL A 149 -10.14 -3.28 -11.63
N TYR A 150 -10.73 -3.87 -10.60
CA TYR A 150 -11.65 -3.20 -9.68
C TYR A 150 -10.95 -2.98 -8.34
N LEU A 151 -11.02 -1.77 -7.81
CA LEU A 151 -10.34 -1.39 -6.58
C LEU A 151 -11.17 -0.50 -5.66
N ASN A 152 -10.87 -0.54 -4.37
CA ASN A 152 -11.29 0.46 -3.41
C ASN A 152 -10.14 1.45 -3.22
N ASN A 153 -10.41 2.71 -3.53
CA ASN A 153 -9.49 3.81 -3.42
C ASN A 153 -9.69 4.51 -2.07
N PRO A 154 -8.64 4.63 -1.23
CA PRO A 154 -8.70 5.37 0.03
C PRO A 154 -9.21 6.82 -0.08
N TYR A 155 -9.18 7.41 -1.28
CA TYR A 155 -9.76 8.72 -1.55
C TYR A 155 -11.30 8.74 -1.67
N GLY A 156 -11.97 7.62 -1.37
CA GLY A 156 -13.42 7.55 -1.18
C GLY A 156 -14.19 6.90 -2.33
N GLU A 157 -13.49 6.31 -3.31
CA GLU A 157 -14.12 5.59 -4.41
C GLU A 157 -14.10 4.07 -4.15
N LYS A 158 -15.29 3.46 -4.12
CA LYS A 158 -15.46 2.01 -3.98
C LYS A 158 -15.67 1.38 -5.36
N ASN A 159 -15.04 0.23 -5.62
CA ASN A 159 -15.12 -0.48 -6.90
C ASN A 159 -14.78 0.41 -8.12
N GLN A 160 -13.81 1.32 -7.95
CA GLN A 160 -13.26 2.09 -9.04
C GLN A 160 -12.73 1.14 -10.11
N THR A 161 -13.12 1.38 -11.36
CA THR A 161 -12.72 0.58 -12.52
C THR A 161 -11.52 1.25 -13.19
N VAL A 162 -10.44 0.50 -13.38
CA VAL A 162 -9.20 1.00 -14.00
C VAL A 162 -8.74 0.06 -15.10
N ASN A 163 -8.08 0.59 -16.13
CA ASN A 163 -7.51 -0.21 -17.20
C ASN A 163 -6.48 -1.20 -16.63
N ARG A 164 -6.65 -2.49 -16.94
CA ARG A 164 -5.81 -3.54 -16.37
C ARG A 164 -4.36 -3.49 -16.86
N ALA A 165 -4.13 -3.16 -18.13
CA ALA A 165 -2.79 -3.14 -18.69
C ALA A 165 -1.95 -2.00 -18.08
N ASP A 166 -2.54 -0.80 -18.02
CA ASP A 166 -1.90 0.38 -17.43
C ASP A 166 -1.64 0.17 -15.93
N PHE A 167 -2.63 -0.37 -15.22
CA PHE A 167 -2.52 -0.68 -13.80
C PHE A 167 -1.36 -1.64 -13.52
N ILE A 168 -1.26 -2.74 -14.28
CA ILE A 168 -0.20 -3.73 -14.10
C ILE A 168 1.17 -3.11 -14.40
N ALA A 169 1.27 -2.21 -15.39
CA ALA A 169 2.52 -1.52 -15.69
C ALA A 169 2.93 -0.57 -14.54
N ALA A 170 1.99 0.20 -14.00
CA ALA A 170 2.22 1.09 -12.85
C ALA A 170 2.62 0.31 -11.59
N TRP A 171 1.90 -0.77 -11.28
CA TRP A 171 2.18 -1.66 -10.16
C TRP A 171 3.58 -2.29 -10.27
N LYS A 172 3.98 -2.71 -11.48
CA LYS A 172 5.36 -3.20 -11.73
C LYS A 172 6.41 -2.11 -11.55
N GLN A 173 6.14 -0.89 -12.00
CA GLN A 173 7.04 0.25 -11.79
C GLN A 173 7.28 0.52 -10.30
N MET A 174 6.27 0.28 -9.47
CA MET A 174 6.35 0.42 -8.01
C MET A 174 6.87 -0.83 -7.28
N GLY A 175 7.51 -1.76 -7.99
CA GLY A 175 8.16 -2.93 -7.38
C GLY A 175 7.24 -4.14 -7.16
N SER A 176 6.07 -4.18 -7.81
CA SER A 176 5.13 -5.33 -7.73
C SER A 176 4.74 -5.70 -6.29
N GLN A 177 4.50 -4.70 -5.46
CA GLN A 177 4.18 -4.85 -4.04
C GLN A 177 2.74 -5.28 -3.84
N ALA A 178 2.52 -6.37 -3.09
CA ALA A 178 1.19 -6.91 -2.89
C ALA A 178 1.08 -7.77 -1.62
N ILE A 179 0.07 -7.49 -0.80
CA ILE A 179 -0.23 -8.23 0.44
C ILE A 179 -1.71 -8.61 0.46
N TYR A 180 -2.02 -9.82 0.94
CA TYR A 180 -3.38 -10.15 1.36
C TYR A 180 -3.40 -10.85 2.72
N ILE A 181 -4.57 -10.82 3.36
CA ILE A 181 -4.82 -11.54 4.61
C ILE A 181 -5.76 -12.69 4.28
N LYS A 182 -5.27 -13.92 4.43
CA LYS A 182 -6.07 -15.12 4.21
C LYS A 182 -7.17 -15.22 5.26
N LYS A 183 -8.43 -15.20 4.83
CA LYS A 183 -9.59 -15.42 5.70
C LYS A 183 -9.59 -16.86 6.23
N THR A 184 -9.81 -17.02 7.53
CA THR A 184 -10.04 -18.33 8.14
C THR A 184 -11.43 -18.81 7.73
N LYS A 185 -11.50 -20.05 7.22
CA LYS A 185 -12.78 -20.74 6.94
C LYS A 185 -13.52 -21.03 8.23
#